data_AF-A0A6J4X1L9-F1
#
_entry.id   AF-A0A6J4X1L9-F1
#
_cell.length_a   1.000
_cell.length_b   1.000
_cell.length_c   1.000
_cell.angle_alpha   90.00
_cell.angle_beta   90.00
_cell.angle_gamma   90.00
#
_symmetry.space_group_name_H-M   'P 1'
#
loop_
_entity.id
_entity.type
_entity.pdbx_description
1 polymer ?
#
loop_
_entity_poly.entity_id
_entity_poly.type
_entity_poly.pdbx_seq_one_letter_code
_entity_poly.pdbx_strand_id
1 'polypeptide(L)' 'MKTYAGIDLHSSNNYIGVINAKDKRLYSKRHDNRIEDVLKV' A
#
# COMPACT_ATOMS: atom_id res chain seq x y z
N MET A 1 -13.27 15.52 2.41
CA MET A 1 -11.91 15.58 2.99
C MET A 1 -10.94 14.95 2.00
N LYS A 2 -9.90 15.67 1.56
CA LYS A 2 -8.93 15.14 0.58
C LYS A 2 -7.91 14.24 1.29
N THR A 3 -7.63 13.09 0.69
CA THR A 3 -6.65 12.12 1.19
C THR A 3 -5.64 11.80 0.09
N TYR A 4 -4.47 11.34 0.49
CA TYR A 4 -3.37 11.01 -0.38
C TYR A 4 -2.92 9.60 -0.06
N ALA A 5 -2.83 8.75 -1.08
CA ALA A 5 -2.37 7.37 -0.93
C ALA A 5 -0.94 7.25 -1.46
N GLY A 6 -0.05 6.72 -0.63
CA GLY A 6 1.24 6.20 -1.04
C GLY A 6 1.12 4.69 -1.20
N ILE A 7 1.50 4.18 -2.37
CA ILE A 7 1.54 2.75 -2.66
C ILE A 7 2.99 2.40 -2.93
N ASP A 8 3.50 1.44 -2.17
CA ASP A 8 4.83 0.86 -2.38
C ASP A 8 4.65 -0.60 -2.79
N LEU A 9 4.96 -0.89 -4.06
CA LEU A 9 4.89 -2.20 -4.66
C LEU A 9 6.29 -2.67 -5.02
N HIS A 10 6.70 -3.76 -4.37
CA HIS A 10 7.91 -4.50 -4.65
C HIS A 10 7.58 -6.00 -4.71
N SER A 11 8.41 -6.78 -5.39
CA SER A 11 8.21 -8.24 -5.52
C SER A 11 8.12 -8.98 -4.19
N SER A 12 8.56 -8.38 -3.08
CA SER A 12 8.46 -8.91 -1.71
C SER A 12 7.73 -7.96 -0.73
N ASN A 13 7.17 -6.86 -1.22
CA ASN A 13 6.52 -5.85 -0.38
C ASN A 13 5.28 -5.27 -1.06
N ASN A 14 4.15 -5.32 -0.37
CA ASN A 14 2.97 -4.58 -0.77
C ASN A 14 2.56 -3.71 0.41
N TYR A 15 2.63 -2.40 0.26
CA TYR A 15 2.32 -1.47 1.34
C TYR A 15 1.44 -0.33 0.85
N ILE A 16 0.45 0.02 1.69
CA ILE A 16 -0.43 1.15 1.47
C ILE A 16 -0.38 2.06 2.69
N GLY A 17 -0.08 3.32 2.46
CA GLY A 17 -0.21 4.40 3.43
C GLY A 17 -1.22 5.44 2.95
N VAL A 18 -2.08 5.93 3.84
CA VAL A 18 -3.01 7.02 3.54
C VAL A 18 -2.79 8.16 4.53
N ILE A 19 -2.63 9.37 4.03
CA ILE A 19 -2.53 10.61 4.82
C ILE A 19 -3.62 11.60 4.44
N ASN A 20 -3.92 12.54 5.32
CA ASN A 20 -4.71 13.73 4.99
C ASN A 20 -3.80 14.91 4.61
N ALA A 21 -4.40 16.06 4.28
CA ALA A 21 -3.67 17.27 3.90
C ALA A 21 -2.88 17.95 5.03
N LYS A 22 -2.91 17.42 6.26
CA LYS A 22 -2.12 17.87 7.41
C LYS A 22 -1.03 16.85 7.78
N ASP A 23 -0.66 16.00 6.83
CA ASP A 23 0.31 14.90 6.98
C ASP A 23 -0.06 13.87 8.06
N LYS A 24 -1.30 13.89 8.56
CA LYS A 24 -1.76 12.89 9.53
C LYS A 24 -2.03 11.59 8.80
N ARG A 25 -1.34 10.53 9.22
CA ARG A 25 -1.58 9.15 8.80
C ARG A 25 -2.96 8.68 9.28
N LEU A 26 -3.80 8.30 8.33
CA LEU A 26 -5.14 7.76 8.55
C LEU A 26 -5.14 6.23 8.46
N TYR A 27 -4.25 5.66 7.66
CA TYR A 27 -4.08 4.22 7.47
C TYR A 27 -2.64 3.89 7.12
N SER A 28 -2.15 2.76 7.60
CA SER A 28 -0.94 2.11 7.09
C SER A 28 -1.00 0.63 7.30
N LYS A 29 -0.75 -0.14 6.24
CA LYS A 29 -0.66 -1.59 6.33
C LYS A 29 0.29 -2.15 5.29
N ARG A 30 1.12 -3.10 5.72
CA ARG A 30 1.77 -4.04 4.82
C ARG A 30 0.79 -5.19 4.55
N HIS A 31 0.50 -5.40 3.29
CA HIS A 31 -0.37 -6.46 2.81
C HIS A 31 0.47 -7.69 2.43
N ASP A 32 -0.16 -8.85 2.49
CA ASP A 32 0.47 -10.10 2.06
C ASP A 32 0.89 -9.98 0.61
N ASN A 33 2.08 -10.49 0.31
CA ASN A 33 2.55 -10.60 -1.05
C ASN A 33 2.10 -11.94 -1.61
N ARG A 34 1.13 -11.91 -2.52
CA ARG A 34 0.59 -13.10 -3.19
C ARG A 34 1.25 -13.25 -4.54
N ILE A 35 2.53 -13.60 -4.52
CA ILE A 35 3.32 -13.74 -5.74
C ILE A 35 2.76 -14.86 -6.63
N GLU A 36 2.12 -15.86 -6.02
CA GLU A 36 1.39 -16.94 -6.68
C GLU A 36 0.22 -16.46 -7.53
N ASP A 37 -0.42 -15.33 -7.19
CA ASP A 37 -1.48 -14.74 -8.02
C ASP A 37 -0.90 -14.10 -9.30
N VAL A 38 0.35 -13.68 -9.25
CA VAL A 38 1.07 -13.02 -10.36
C VAL A 38 1.80 -14.04 -11.24
N LEU A 39 2.39 -15.07 -10.63
CA LEU A 39 3.20 -16.10 -11.31
C LEU A 39 2.38 -17.24 -11.91
N LYS A 40 1.07 -17.09 -12.14
CA LYS A 40 0.30 -18.11 -12.85
C LYS A 40 0.85 -18.26 -14.28
N VAL A 41 1.59 -19.34 -14.51
CA VAL A 41 2.06 -19.82 -15.83
C VAL A 41 1.13 -20.90 -16.32
#